data_AF-A0A2A4TCX2-F1
#
_entry.id   AF-A0A2A4TCX2-F1
#
_cell.length_a   1.000
_cell.length_b   1.000
_cell.length_c   1.000
_cell.angle_alpha   90.00
_cell.angle_beta   90.00
_cell.angle_gamma   90.00
#
_symmetry.space_group_name_H-M   'P 1'
#
loop_
_entity.id
_entity.type
_entity.pdbx_description
1 polymer ?
#
loop_
_entity_poly.entity_id
_entity_poly.type
_entity_poly.pdbx_seq_one_letter_code
_entity_poly.pdbx_strand_id
1 'polypeptide(L)'
;MKNNLHVEISKCKQTGRFRIHLGNTEWIYFENKTAAIKYVYGLKKLVKDCLYMLSSVQSELYRNYQNIWISLSGFDNRKMNEKLVFFDERKTYVFSDFSSGNTVFALQNLERCFVIVEETALSQRDWAQKNKETSLKNSIYAQLRLIDTVFKDFEKEKLNLEISLKARGKKFQIVKRLNTNYNAS
;
A
#
# COMPACT_ATOMS: atom_id res chain seq x y z
N MET A 1 11.15 18.20 4.69
CA MET A 1 9.69 18.24 4.92
C MET A 1 9.30 17.11 5.85
N LYS A 2 8.39 17.34 6.81
CA LYS A 2 7.84 16.25 7.66
C LYS A 2 6.77 15.51 6.86
N ASN A 3 7.07 14.28 6.46
CA ASN A 3 6.14 13.40 5.73
C ASN A 3 5.06 12.86 6.68
N ASN A 4 4.04 13.66 6.93
CA ASN A 4 2.92 13.30 7.79
C ASN A 4 1.66 13.15 6.93
N LEU A 5 1.13 11.93 6.84
CA LEU A 5 -0.15 11.69 6.18
C LEU A 5 -1.26 12.46 6.92
N HIS A 6 -2.04 13.26 6.19
CA HIS A 6 -3.19 13.97 6.73
C HIS A 6 -4.45 13.13 6.53
N VAL A 7 -5.20 12.92 7.60
CA VAL A 7 -6.47 12.17 7.58
C VAL A 7 -7.47 12.93 8.42
N GLU A 8 -8.58 13.33 7.81
CA GLU A 8 -9.62 14.12 8.48
C GLU A 8 -10.68 13.23 9.12
N ILE A 9 -11.05 13.58 10.36
CA ILE A 9 -12.18 12.99 11.08
C ILE A 9 -13.28 14.05 11.13
N SER A 10 -14.42 13.79 10.50
CA SER A 10 -15.59 14.68 10.56
C SER A 10 -16.66 14.12 11.49
N LYS A 11 -17.47 14.97 12.12
CA LYS A 11 -18.68 14.53 12.86
C LYS A 11 -19.92 14.72 11.97
N CYS A 12 -20.71 13.67 11.79
CA CYS A 12 -21.99 13.72 11.10
C CYS A 12 -23.01 14.45 12.00
N LYS A 13 -23.55 15.58 11.52
CA LYS A 13 -24.52 16.38 12.29
C LYS A 13 -25.82 15.63 12.58
N GLN A 14 -26.30 14.80 11.64
CA GLN A 14 -27.58 14.09 11.76
C GLN A 14 -27.51 12.90 12.71
N THR A 15 -26.42 12.12 12.67
CA THR A 15 -26.31 10.87 13.46
C THR A 15 -25.45 11.03 14.72
N GLY A 16 -24.75 12.15 14.87
CA GLY A 16 -23.76 12.37 15.93
C GLY A 16 -22.48 11.53 15.79
N ARG A 17 -22.42 10.59 14.83
CA ARG A 17 -21.30 9.66 14.59
C ARG A 17 -20.11 10.37 13.96
N PHE A 18 -18.92 9.84 14.20
CA PHE A 18 -17.70 10.29 13.53
C PHE A 18 -17.55 9.56 12.20
N ARG A 19 -16.94 10.19 11.20
CA ARG A 19 -16.73 9.60 9.89
C ARG A 19 -15.38 9.98 9.29
N ILE A 20 -14.84 9.09 8.46
CA ILE A 20 -13.62 9.28 7.67
C ILE A 20 -13.97 8.98 6.21
N HIS A 21 -13.48 9.82 5.30
CA HIS A 21 -13.62 9.63 3.85
C HIS A 21 -12.50 8.72 3.34
N LEU A 22 -12.84 7.66 2.60
CA LEU A 22 -11.90 6.68 2.05
C LEU A 22 -11.95 6.52 0.52
N GLY A 23 -13.09 6.81 -0.11
CA GLY A 23 -13.27 6.74 -1.57
C GLY A 23 -14.03 7.96 -2.12
N ASN A 24 -14.27 8.05 -3.44
CA ASN A 24 -15.06 9.14 -4.04
C ASN A 24 -16.49 9.26 -3.48
N THR A 25 -16.99 8.23 -2.80
CA THR A 25 -18.31 8.22 -2.14
C THR A 25 -18.30 7.37 -0.85
N GLU A 26 -17.13 6.89 -0.41
CA GLU A 26 -17.05 5.92 0.67
C GLU A 26 -16.71 6.60 1.99
N TRP A 27 -17.60 6.41 2.95
CA TRP A 27 -17.45 6.89 4.31
C TRP A 27 -17.43 5.72 5.27
N ILE A 28 -16.42 5.69 6.14
CA ILE A 28 -16.46 4.83 7.32
C ILE A 28 -17.01 5.63 8.49
N TYR A 29 -18.01 5.06 9.17
CA TYR A 29 -18.62 5.65 10.35
C TYR A 29 -18.12 4.98 11.62
N PHE A 30 -18.01 5.77 12.69
CA PHE A 30 -17.52 5.39 14.00
C PHE A 30 -18.46 5.91 15.08
N GLU A 31 -18.71 5.09 16.09
CA GLU A 31 -19.58 5.45 17.22
C GLU A 31 -18.99 6.57 18.08
N ASN A 32 -17.66 6.62 18.20
CA ASN A 32 -16.95 7.60 19.02
C ASN A 32 -15.64 8.06 18.39
N LYS A 33 -15.13 9.21 18.86
CA LYS A 33 -13.91 9.85 18.36
C LYS A 33 -12.68 8.97 18.58
N THR A 34 -12.61 8.26 19.70
CA THR A 34 -11.49 7.37 20.05
C THR A 34 -11.33 6.25 19.04
N ALA A 35 -12.42 5.64 18.59
CA ALA A 35 -12.41 4.61 17.56
C ALA A 35 -11.93 5.16 16.21
N ALA A 36 -12.39 6.35 15.81
CA ALA A 36 -11.93 7.02 14.60
C ALA A 36 -10.42 7.32 14.66
N ILE A 37 -9.95 7.87 15.79
CA ILE A 37 -8.53 8.15 16.00
C ILE A 37 -7.67 6.88 15.91
N LYS A 38 -8.09 5.78 16.56
CA LYS A 38 -7.36 4.50 16.49
C LYS A 38 -7.25 3.99 15.05
N TYR A 39 -8.32 4.10 14.27
CA TYR A 39 -8.30 3.74 12.85
C TYR A 39 -7.33 4.61 12.05
N VAL A 40 -7.36 5.93 12.25
CA VAL A 40 -6.42 6.86 11.61
C VAL A 40 -4.97 6.50 11.94
N TYR A 41 -4.65 6.19 13.20
CA TYR A 41 -3.30 5.75 13.56
C TYR A 41 -2.89 4.46 12.86
N GLY A 42 -3.78 3.47 12.80
CA GLY A 42 -3.54 2.22 12.08
C GLY A 42 -3.27 2.45 10.60
N LEU A 43 -4.08 3.28 9.95
CA LEU A 43 -3.93 3.61 8.55
C LEU A 43 -2.63 4.38 8.25
N LYS A 44 -2.31 5.40 9.06
CA LYS A 44 -1.04 6.14 8.94
C LYS A 44 0.17 5.22 9.09
N LYS A 45 0.11 4.29 10.04
CA LYS A 45 1.15 3.29 10.23
C LYS A 45 1.28 2.40 9.00
N LEU A 46 0.16 1.84 8.51
CA LEU A 46 0.13 1.00 7.32
C LEU A 46 0.77 1.70 6.11
N VAL A 47 0.32 2.91 5.79
CA VAL A 47 0.86 3.70 4.66
C VAL A 47 2.35 3.95 4.82
N LYS A 48 2.81 4.29 6.03
CA LYS A 48 4.22 4.55 6.31
C LYS A 48 5.08 3.30 6.16
N ASP A 49 4.62 2.18 6.71
CA ASP A 49 5.33 0.89 6.66
C ASP A 49 5.44 0.41 5.19
N CYS A 50 4.36 0.50 4.42
CA CYS A 50 4.38 0.18 2.98
C CYS A 50 5.33 1.08 2.19
N LEU A 51 5.27 2.41 2.39
CA LEU A 51 6.18 3.33 1.70
C LEU A 51 7.64 3.13 2.07
N TYR A 52 7.93 2.73 3.31
CA TYR A 52 9.29 2.40 3.73
C TYR A 52 9.81 1.18 2.95
N MET A 53 9.02 0.12 2.89
CA MET A 53 9.38 -1.10 2.14
C MET A 53 9.53 -0.81 0.64
N LEU A 54 8.58 -0.09 0.04
CA LEU A 54 8.65 0.31 -1.37
C LEU A 54 9.85 1.21 -1.66
N SER A 55 10.18 2.15 -0.77
CA SER A 55 11.37 3.00 -0.92
C SER A 55 12.66 2.18 -0.88
N SER A 56 12.71 1.11 -0.08
CA SER A 56 13.86 0.19 -0.05
C SER A 56 14.01 -0.55 -1.38
N VAL A 57 12.91 -1.08 -1.94
CA VAL A 57 12.91 -1.73 -3.25
C VAL A 57 13.33 -0.74 -4.34
N GLN A 58 12.74 0.47 -4.33
CA GLN A 58 13.07 1.53 -5.28
C GLN A 58 14.56 1.89 -5.23
N SER A 59 15.16 1.97 -4.05
CA SER A 59 16.58 2.26 -3.87
C SER A 59 17.47 1.18 -4.50
N GLU A 60 17.07 -0.08 -4.39
CA GLU A 60 17.78 -1.20 -5.01
C GLU A 60 17.61 -1.20 -6.54
N LEU A 61 16.40 -0.92 -7.04
CA LEU A 61 16.17 -0.73 -8.47
C LEU A 61 16.98 0.43 -9.03
N TYR A 62 17.09 1.54 -8.29
CA TYR A 62 17.92 2.68 -8.69
C TYR A 62 19.41 2.29 -8.76
N ARG A 63 19.91 1.55 -7.76
CA ARG A 63 21.29 1.03 -7.77
C ARG A 63 21.54 0.10 -8.97
N ASN A 64 20.62 -0.80 -9.26
CA ASN A 64 20.69 -1.68 -10.42
C ASN A 64 20.73 -0.87 -11.73
N TYR A 65 19.89 0.16 -11.84
CA TYR A 65 19.90 1.08 -12.97
C TYR A 65 21.25 1.78 -13.13
N GLN A 66 21.83 2.30 -12.04
CA GLN A 66 23.16 2.91 -12.04
C GLN A 66 24.29 1.94 -12.42
N ASN A 67 24.11 0.64 -12.27
CA ASN A 67 25.11 -0.33 -12.71
C ASN A 67 25.04 -0.61 -14.22
N ILE A 68 23.88 -0.36 -14.85
CA ILE A 68 23.64 -0.70 -16.27
C ILE A 68 23.44 0.50 -17.17
N TRP A 69 23.36 1.73 -16.62
CA TRP A 69 22.91 2.91 -17.36
C TRP A 69 23.71 3.23 -18.63
N ILE A 70 25.02 2.95 -18.63
CA ILE A 70 25.91 3.14 -19.79
C ILE A 70 25.59 2.14 -20.89
N SER A 71 25.12 0.95 -20.52
CA SER A 71 24.80 -0.14 -21.45
C SER A 71 23.36 -0.07 -21.95
N LEU A 72 22.53 0.84 -21.44
CA LEU A 72 21.17 1.05 -21.90
C LEU A 72 21.14 1.82 -23.21
N SER A 73 20.18 1.50 -24.08
CA SER A 73 19.85 2.37 -25.20
C SER A 73 19.29 3.69 -24.67
N GLY A 74 19.42 4.79 -25.44
CA GLY A 74 18.87 6.09 -25.02
C GLY A 74 17.37 6.05 -24.72
N PHE A 75 16.62 5.22 -25.46
CA PHE A 75 15.19 5.00 -25.23
C PHE A 75 14.93 4.26 -23.91
N ASP A 76 15.62 3.14 -23.67
CA ASP A 76 15.45 2.36 -22.43
C ASP A 76 15.87 3.15 -21.20
N ASN A 77 16.95 3.92 -21.32
CA ASN A 77 17.44 4.80 -20.26
C ASN A 77 16.37 5.83 -19.87
N ARG A 78 15.82 6.57 -20.83
CA ARG A 78 14.73 7.54 -20.58
C ARG A 78 13.53 6.87 -19.93
N LYS A 79 13.07 5.74 -20.49
CA LYS A 79 11.91 4.99 -19.98
C LYS A 79 12.10 4.48 -18.54
N MET A 80 13.30 4.05 -18.17
CA MET A 80 13.61 3.60 -16.80
C MET A 80 13.74 4.78 -15.85
N ASN A 81 14.44 5.84 -16.26
CA ASN A 81 14.63 7.04 -15.46
C ASN A 81 13.31 7.74 -15.15
N GLU A 82 12.40 7.86 -16.13
CA GLU A 82 11.07 8.43 -15.92
C GLU A 82 10.27 7.68 -14.84
N LYS A 83 10.29 6.34 -14.85
CA LYS A 83 9.62 5.57 -13.79
C LYS A 83 10.27 5.78 -12.43
N LEU A 84 11.59 5.84 -12.39
CA LEU A 84 12.32 6.07 -11.14
C LEU A 84 11.93 7.42 -10.51
N VAL A 85 11.83 8.48 -11.34
CA VAL A 85 11.39 9.82 -10.91
C VAL A 85 9.91 9.83 -10.52
N PHE A 86 9.04 9.19 -11.30
CA PHE A 86 7.60 9.16 -11.01
C PHE A 86 7.28 8.50 -9.66
N PHE A 87 8.10 7.56 -9.19
CA PHE A 87 7.92 7.02 -7.84
C PHE A 87 8.04 8.11 -6.76
N ASP A 88 9.07 8.94 -6.83
CA ASP A 88 9.31 9.99 -5.84
C ASP A 88 8.22 11.08 -5.88
N GLU A 89 7.71 11.38 -7.07
CA GLU A 89 6.56 12.26 -7.24
C GLU A 89 5.30 11.67 -6.57
N ARG A 90 4.97 10.40 -6.84
CA ARG A 90 3.81 9.74 -6.23
C ARG A 90 3.94 9.62 -4.73
N LYS A 91 5.11 9.29 -4.22
CA LYS A 91 5.43 9.29 -2.79
C LYS A 91 5.19 10.65 -2.17
N THR A 92 5.57 11.74 -2.83
CA THR A 92 5.30 13.10 -2.38
C THR A 92 3.80 13.39 -2.32
N TYR A 93 3.04 12.94 -3.32
CA TYR A 93 1.58 13.09 -3.34
C TYR A 93 0.86 12.30 -2.25
N VAL A 94 1.39 11.16 -1.79
CA VAL A 94 0.82 10.45 -0.63
C VAL A 94 0.73 11.35 0.62
N PHE A 95 1.63 12.32 0.77
CA PHE A 95 1.68 13.21 1.93
C PHE A 95 1.12 14.62 1.66
N SER A 96 0.60 14.88 0.46
CA SER A 96 0.14 16.21 0.07
C SER A 96 -1.32 16.44 0.44
N ASP A 97 -1.67 17.67 0.83
CA ASP A 97 -3.04 18.07 1.21
C ASP A 97 -3.73 18.80 0.04
N PHE A 98 -4.61 18.11 -0.69
CA PHE A 98 -5.30 18.71 -1.85
C PHE A 98 -6.80 18.94 -1.65
N SER A 99 -7.50 18.15 -0.84
CA SER A 99 -8.95 18.33 -0.61
C SER A 99 -9.48 17.56 0.60
N SER A 100 -10.74 17.82 0.96
CA SER A 100 -11.49 17.05 1.96
C SER A 100 -11.51 15.56 1.59
N GLY A 101 -11.05 14.72 2.51
CA GLY A 101 -10.94 13.28 2.27
C GLY A 101 -9.65 12.81 1.63
N ASN A 102 -8.55 13.50 1.99
CA ASN A 102 -7.18 13.24 1.56
C ASN A 102 -6.70 11.77 1.67
N THR A 103 -7.37 10.96 2.49
CA THR A 103 -7.11 9.52 2.59
C THR A 103 -7.24 8.77 1.26
N VAL A 104 -8.25 9.10 0.45
CA VAL A 104 -8.51 8.48 -0.86
C VAL A 104 -7.30 8.69 -1.76
N PHE A 105 -6.90 9.95 -1.84
CA PHE A 105 -5.81 10.41 -2.67
C PHE A 105 -4.49 9.78 -2.24
N ALA A 106 -4.24 9.69 -0.93
CA ALA A 106 -3.07 9.04 -0.39
C ALA A 106 -3.02 7.54 -0.74
N LEU A 107 -4.12 6.81 -0.58
CA LEU A 107 -4.18 5.38 -0.91
C LEU A 107 -4.03 5.13 -2.41
N GLN A 108 -4.68 5.92 -3.26
CA GLN A 108 -4.51 5.82 -4.71
C GLN A 108 -3.07 6.10 -5.15
N ASN A 109 -2.40 7.10 -4.56
CA ASN A 109 -0.99 7.36 -4.88
C ASN A 109 -0.06 6.27 -4.32
N LEU A 110 -0.40 5.64 -3.19
CA LEU A 110 0.34 4.48 -2.68
C LEU A 110 0.20 3.27 -3.62
N GLU A 111 -1.00 2.98 -4.11
CA GLU A 111 -1.25 1.94 -5.11
C GLU A 111 -0.47 2.22 -6.41
N ARG A 112 -0.41 3.49 -6.85
CA ARG A 112 0.45 3.89 -7.97
C ARG A 112 1.94 3.67 -7.69
N CYS A 113 2.40 3.85 -6.46
CA CYS A 113 3.78 3.52 -6.09
C CYS A 113 4.08 2.02 -6.29
N PHE A 114 3.16 1.11 -5.95
CA PHE A 114 3.32 -0.32 -6.23
C PHE A 114 3.49 -0.57 -7.73
N VAL A 115 2.59 -0.03 -8.55
CA VAL A 115 2.63 -0.19 -10.01
C VAL A 115 3.95 0.32 -10.59
N ILE A 116 4.40 1.51 -10.19
CA ILE A 116 5.65 2.10 -10.70
C ILE A 116 6.86 1.23 -10.35
N VAL A 117 6.96 0.76 -9.10
CA VAL A 117 8.09 -0.08 -8.66
C VAL A 117 8.08 -1.42 -9.40
N GLU A 118 6.91 -2.04 -9.57
CA GLU A 118 6.75 -3.27 -10.34
C GLU A 118 7.13 -3.08 -11.80
N GLU A 119 6.60 -2.06 -12.48
CA GLU A 119 6.93 -1.77 -13.88
C GLU A 119 8.41 -1.44 -14.09
N THR A 120 9.05 -0.79 -13.11
CA THR A 120 10.49 -0.53 -13.12
C THR A 120 11.27 -1.84 -13.02
N ALA A 121 10.92 -2.70 -12.08
CA ALA A 121 11.52 -4.02 -11.92
C ALA A 121 11.35 -4.88 -13.18
N LEU A 122 10.15 -4.92 -13.76
CA LEU A 122 9.88 -5.64 -15.01
C LEU A 122 10.71 -5.09 -16.18
N SER A 123 10.82 -3.77 -16.31
CA SER A 123 11.65 -3.15 -17.35
C SER A 123 13.12 -3.55 -17.22
N GLN A 124 13.67 -3.55 -16.00
CA GLN A 124 15.04 -4.00 -15.76
C GLN A 124 15.21 -5.50 -15.99
N ARG A 125 14.21 -6.32 -15.64
CA ARG A 125 14.23 -7.78 -15.86
C ARG A 125 14.31 -8.08 -17.35
N ASP A 126 13.47 -7.43 -18.15
CA ASP A 126 13.39 -7.65 -19.60
C ASP A 126 14.72 -7.28 -20.27
N TRP A 127 15.34 -6.18 -19.84
CA TRP A 127 16.69 -5.82 -20.28
C TRP A 127 17.74 -6.86 -19.85
N ALA A 128 17.72 -7.29 -18.59
CA ALA A 128 18.67 -8.28 -18.08
C ALA A 128 18.55 -9.64 -18.80
N GLN A 129 17.33 -10.06 -19.13
CA GLN A 129 17.07 -11.26 -19.92
C GLN A 129 17.61 -11.14 -21.35
N LYS A 130 17.34 -10.01 -22.01
CA LYS A 130 17.83 -9.74 -23.37
C LYS A 130 19.36 -9.75 -23.45
N ASN A 131 20.03 -9.23 -22.43
CA ASN A 131 21.49 -9.12 -22.39
C ASN A 131 22.17 -10.27 -21.63
N LYS A 132 21.41 -11.29 -21.19
CA LYS A 132 21.91 -12.48 -20.47
C LYS A 132 22.60 -12.16 -19.13
N GLU A 133 22.25 -11.04 -18.51
CA GLU A 133 22.75 -10.58 -17.21
C GLU A 133 22.10 -11.36 -16.05
N THR A 134 22.61 -12.57 -15.78
CA THR A 134 21.97 -13.53 -14.87
C THR A 134 21.94 -13.05 -13.41
N SER A 135 23.01 -12.39 -12.94
CA SER A 135 23.08 -11.86 -11.58
C SER A 135 22.00 -10.80 -11.34
N LEU A 136 21.90 -9.83 -12.26
CA LEU A 136 20.89 -8.78 -12.22
C LEU A 136 19.47 -9.35 -12.29
N LYS A 137 19.22 -10.27 -13.22
CA LYS A 137 17.93 -10.96 -13.36
C LYS A 137 17.50 -11.62 -12.05
N ASN A 138 18.40 -12.32 -11.37
CA ASN A 138 18.09 -12.99 -10.10
C ASN A 138 17.80 -11.99 -8.98
N SER A 139 18.57 -10.90 -8.90
CA SER A 139 18.30 -9.80 -7.97
C SER A 139 16.91 -9.21 -8.20
N ILE A 140 16.54 -8.93 -9.45
CA ILE A 140 15.22 -8.38 -9.80
C ILE A 140 14.08 -9.36 -9.47
N TYR A 141 14.26 -10.66 -9.68
CA TYR A 141 13.25 -11.65 -9.24
C TYR A 141 13.06 -11.68 -7.72
N ALA A 142 14.11 -11.45 -6.94
CA ALA A 142 13.97 -11.28 -5.49
C ALA A 142 13.15 -10.01 -5.16
N GLN A 143 13.42 -8.90 -5.86
CA GLN A 143 12.64 -7.66 -5.69
C GLN A 143 11.17 -7.84 -6.07
N LEU A 144 10.86 -8.50 -7.18
CA LEU A 144 9.48 -8.79 -7.59
C LEU A 144 8.70 -9.61 -6.55
N ARG A 145 9.34 -10.61 -5.93
CA ARG A 145 8.73 -11.37 -4.83
C ARG A 145 8.50 -10.53 -3.58
N LEU A 146 9.44 -9.62 -3.27
CA LEU A 146 9.28 -8.69 -2.16
C LEU A 146 8.11 -7.72 -2.41
N ILE A 147 7.99 -7.17 -3.62
CA ILE A 147 6.86 -6.30 -4.02
C ILE A 147 5.52 -7.03 -3.81
N ASP A 148 5.39 -8.26 -4.32
CA ASP A 148 4.19 -9.08 -4.17
C ASP A 148 3.86 -9.37 -2.69
N THR A 149 4.89 -9.64 -1.87
CA THR A 149 4.72 -9.86 -0.43
C THR A 149 4.22 -8.59 0.27
N VAL A 150 4.83 -7.44 -0.03
CA VAL A 150 4.43 -6.14 0.55
C VAL A 150 3.02 -5.77 0.11
N PHE A 151 2.62 -6.07 -1.12
CA PHE A 151 1.27 -5.82 -1.62
C PHE A 151 0.23 -6.71 -0.92
N LYS A 152 0.51 -8.00 -0.75
CA LYS A 152 -0.36 -8.93 -0.02
C LYS A 152 -0.52 -8.52 1.45
N ASP A 153 0.56 -8.12 2.10
CA ASP A 153 0.53 -7.63 3.48
C ASP A 153 -0.27 -6.32 3.59
N PHE A 154 -0.13 -5.41 2.62
CA PHE A 154 -0.92 -4.19 2.54
C PHE A 154 -2.43 -4.49 2.46
N GLU A 155 -2.85 -5.34 1.53
CA GLU A 155 -4.27 -5.71 1.35
C GLU A 155 -4.83 -6.43 2.58
N LYS A 156 -4.04 -7.32 3.20
CA LYS A 156 -4.41 -8.01 4.43
C LYS A 156 -4.61 -7.04 5.59
N GLU A 157 -3.69 -6.12 5.82
CA GLU A 157 -3.78 -5.14 6.90
C GLU A 157 -4.90 -4.11 6.66
N LYS A 158 -5.09 -3.68 5.41
CA LYS A 158 -6.23 -2.86 4.98
C LYS A 158 -7.56 -3.55 5.32
N LEU A 159 -7.70 -4.84 4.98
CA LEU A 159 -8.88 -5.63 5.32
C LEU A 159 -9.04 -5.80 6.85
N ASN A 160 -7.96 -6.05 7.59
CA ASN A 160 -8.01 -6.16 9.06
C ASN A 160 -8.53 -4.87 9.71
N LEU A 161 -8.09 -3.71 9.20
CA LEU A 161 -8.61 -2.41 9.63
C LEU A 161 -10.12 -2.32 9.40
N GLU A 162 -10.63 -2.80 8.26
CA GLU A 162 -12.08 -2.83 7.97
C GLU A 162 -12.88 -3.83 8.82
N ILE A 163 -12.37 -5.05 9.00
CA ILE A 163 -13.02 -6.10 9.80
C ILE A 163 -13.13 -5.65 11.26
N SER A 164 -12.07 -5.03 11.80
CA SER A 164 -12.07 -4.52 13.19
C SER A 164 -13.19 -3.51 13.46
N LEU A 165 -13.70 -2.85 12.42
CA LEU A 165 -14.82 -1.91 12.49
C LEU A 165 -16.16 -2.63 12.43
N LYS A 166 -16.33 -3.56 11.49
CA LYS A 166 -17.56 -4.35 11.34
C LYS A 166 -17.80 -5.27 12.56
N ALA A 167 -16.73 -5.78 13.15
CA ALA A 167 -16.73 -6.62 14.33
C ALA A 167 -17.26 -5.92 15.59
N ARG A 168 -17.08 -4.60 15.73
CA ARG A 168 -17.56 -3.86 16.91
C ARG A 168 -19.07 -3.70 16.96
N GLY A 169 -19.76 -3.80 15.82
CA GLY A 169 -21.22 -3.73 15.74
C GLY A 169 -21.93 -5.08 15.89
N LYS A 170 -21.21 -6.21 15.87
CA LYS A 170 -21.79 -7.55 15.96
C LYS A 170 -21.13 -8.32 17.10
N LYS A 171 -21.89 -8.62 18.16
CA LYS A 171 -21.47 -9.63 19.16
C LYS A 171 -21.24 -10.94 18.42
N PHE A 172 -19.99 -11.36 18.27
CA PHE A 172 -19.71 -12.71 17.78
C PHE A 172 -20.17 -13.70 18.85
N GLN A 173 -21.26 -14.41 18.59
CA GLN A 173 -21.58 -15.62 19.34
C GLN A 173 -20.60 -16.70 18.88
N ILE A 174 -19.67 -17.06 19.77
CA ILE A 174 -18.90 -18.29 19.62
C ILE A 174 -19.89 -19.44 19.78
N VAL A 175 -20.35 -20.00 18.66
CA VAL A 175 -21.08 -21.26 18.68
C VAL A 175 -20.07 -22.35 19.00
N LYS A 176 -19.94 -22.72 20.28
CA LYS A 176 -19.31 -23.99 20.63
C LYS A 176 -20.16 -25.08 20.00
N ARG A 177 -19.68 -25.70 18.91
CA ARG A 177 -20.20 -26.99 18.49
C ARG A 177 -19.89 -27.96 19.62
N LEU A 178 -20.89 -28.25 20.45
CA LEU A 178 -20.87 -29.46 21.25
C LEU A 178 -20.74 -30.61 20.25
N ASN A 179 -19.61 -31.34 20.30
CA ASN A 179 -19.56 -32.69 19.77
C ASN A 179 -20.62 -33.46 20.56
N THR A 180 -21.84 -33.48 20.04
CA THR A 180 -22.83 -34.46 20.45
C THR A 180 -22.27 -35.79 20.00
N ASN A 181 -21.86 -36.57 21.00
CA ASN A 181 -21.35 -37.91 20.85
C ASN A 181 -22.16 -38.66 19.79
N TYR A 182 -21.44 -39.17 18.79
CA TYR A 182 -21.87 -40.28 17.97
C TYR A 182 -22.04 -41.49 18.90
N ASN A 183 -23.21 -41.60 19.53
CA ASN A 183 -23.74 -42.84 20.05
C ASN A 183 -25.06 -43.09 19.33
N ALA A 184 -24.94 -43.62 18.13
CA ALA A 184 -26.02 -44.30 17.43
C ALA A 184 -25.42 -45.54 16.79
N SER A 185 -25.22 -46.58 17.62
CA SER A 185 -25.51 -48.00 17.40
C SER A 185 -24.72 -48.83 18.41
#